data_AF-A0A3D4G0U0-F1
#
_entry.id   AF-A0A3D4G0U0-F1
#
_cell.length_a   1.000
_cell.length_b   1.000
_cell.length_c   1.000
_cell.angle_alpha   90.00
_cell.angle_beta   90.00
_cell.angle_gamma   90.00
#
_symmetry.space_group_name_H-M   'P 1'
#
loop_
_entity.id
_entity.type
_entity.pdbx_description
1 polymer ?
#
loop_
_entity_poly.entity_id
_entity_poly.type
_entity_poly.pdbx_seq_one_letter_code
_entity_poly.pdbx_strand_id
1 'polypeptide(L)'
;MSEEQSVRGQNGRAKPDLSPAIPRDQAGRELRVGVFVLAGLVAVGVCLFLMTDPGTLRGRYVIVTPIADAGGIRKGDPVLMRGVNIGRVNDFAMTLDGEVDISLEIDGRWEIPKDSRTQLAGVGLFGGRNMVVLRGTSPEMVVAGDTISGTGEAGGMIESAEALGQTAEGVLTQVRKVLDDPTVNSVRSSASELQGLLEQLRSIATLQRNELITLTASLNRSA
;
A
#
# COMPACT_ATOMS: atom_id res chain seq x y z
N MET A 1 93.71 95.53 -0.33
CA MET A 1 94.73 94.51 -0.02
C MET A 1 94.01 93.28 0.52
N SER A 2 94.41 92.10 0.01
CA SER A 2 94.11 90.72 0.46
C SER A 2 92.70 90.20 0.10
N GLU A 3 92.60 89.27 -0.87
CA GLU A 3 92.64 87.78 -0.72
C GLU A 3 91.33 87.26 -0.08
N GLU A 4 90.63 86.21 -0.54
CA GLU A 4 90.99 84.99 -1.24
C GLU A 4 89.69 84.29 -1.75
N GLN A 5 89.80 83.57 -2.87
CA GLN A 5 89.27 82.20 -3.19
C GLN A 5 87.78 81.83 -2.92
N SER A 6 87.01 81.46 -3.96
CA SER A 6 86.96 80.15 -4.64
C SER A 6 86.37 79.03 -3.76
N VAL A 7 85.21 78.49 -4.14
CA VAL A 7 85.03 77.06 -4.49
C VAL A 7 83.56 76.76 -4.84
N ARG A 8 83.47 75.95 -5.90
CA ARG A 8 82.33 75.38 -6.62
C ARG A 8 81.72 74.19 -5.88
N GLY A 9 80.41 73.99 -5.95
CA GLY A 9 79.75 72.77 -5.47
C GLY A 9 78.38 72.53 -6.10
N GLN A 10 78.36 71.90 -7.27
CA GLN A 10 77.19 71.17 -7.80
C GLN A 10 77.03 69.88 -6.98
N ASN A 11 75.81 69.52 -6.57
CA ASN A 11 75.24 68.24 -7.00
C ASN A 11 73.73 68.14 -6.76
N GLY A 12 73.04 67.56 -7.74
CA GLY A 12 71.60 67.44 -7.81
C GLY A 12 71.02 66.46 -6.81
N ARG A 13 69.85 66.79 -6.29
CA ARG A 13 69.01 65.91 -5.48
C ARG A 13 68.57 64.72 -6.33
N ALA A 14 69.11 63.54 -6.05
CA ALA A 14 68.59 62.28 -6.57
C ALA A 14 67.14 62.11 -6.11
N LYS A 15 66.20 62.00 -7.05
CA LYS A 15 64.82 61.61 -6.77
C LYS A 15 64.82 60.10 -6.44
N PRO A 16 64.13 59.65 -5.39
CA PRO A 16 64.01 58.23 -5.11
C PRO A 16 63.17 57.57 -6.21
N ASP A 17 63.76 56.56 -6.86
CA ASP A 17 63.08 55.64 -7.77
C ASP A 17 62.12 54.78 -6.94
N LEU A 18 60.84 55.16 -6.94
CA LEU A 18 59.75 54.38 -6.37
C LEU A 18 59.20 53.44 -7.45
N SER A 19 59.99 52.42 -7.80
CA SER A 19 59.48 51.28 -8.54
C SER A 19 58.69 50.39 -7.57
N PRO A 20 57.34 50.26 -7.71
CA PRO A 20 56.58 49.38 -6.84
C PRO A 20 56.94 47.93 -7.17
N ALA A 21 57.67 47.28 -6.26
CA ALA A 21 57.89 45.84 -6.30
C ALA A 21 56.55 45.14 -6.08
N ILE A 22 55.87 44.76 -7.16
CA ILE A 22 54.70 43.88 -7.11
C ILE A 22 55.23 42.43 -7.14
N PRO A 23 55.20 41.69 -6.03
CA PRO A 23 55.55 40.27 -6.04
C PRO A 23 54.53 39.49 -6.88
N ARG A 24 55.00 38.78 -7.91
CA ARG A 24 54.19 38.04 -8.90
C ARG A 24 53.94 36.57 -8.55
N ASP A 25 54.25 36.11 -7.35
CA ASP A 25 54.27 34.67 -6.99
C ASP A 25 53.05 34.17 -6.17
N GLN A 26 52.18 35.05 -5.69
CA GLN A 26 51.05 34.68 -4.82
C GLN A 26 49.81 34.18 -5.60
N ALA A 27 49.65 34.60 -6.86
CA ALA A 27 48.46 34.30 -7.67
C ALA A 27 48.23 32.78 -7.90
N GLY A 28 49.30 31.98 -7.99
CA GLY A 28 49.19 30.53 -8.24
C GLY A 28 48.70 29.73 -7.03
N ARG A 29 49.03 30.17 -5.81
CA ARG A 29 48.59 29.51 -4.57
C ARG A 29 47.13 29.84 -4.27
N GLU A 30 46.74 31.09 -4.47
CA GLU A 30 45.35 31.56 -4.31
C GLU A 30 44.42 30.85 -5.29
N LEU A 31 44.84 30.65 -6.55
CA LEU A 31 44.06 29.89 -7.54
C LEU A 31 43.87 28.41 -7.14
N ARG A 32 44.91 27.76 -6.59
CA ARG A 32 44.81 26.36 -6.13
C ARG A 32 43.86 26.22 -4.94
N VAL A 33 43.89 27.17 -4.01
CA VAL A 33 42.94 27.19 -2.87
C VAL A 33 41.52 27.42 -3.39
N GLY A 34 41.32 28.34 -4.33
CA GLY A 34 40.01 28.58 -4.96
C GLY A 34 39.44 27.34 -5.66
N VAL A 35 40.27 26.64 -6.44
CA VAL A 35 39.87 25.38 -7.11
C VAL A 35 39.55 24.29 -6.09
N PHE A 36 40.32 24.17 -5.01
CA PHE A 36 40.05 23.20 -3.95
C PHE A 36 38.72 23.46 -3.25
N VAL A 37 38.43 24.73 -2.92
CA VAL A 37 37.15 25.12 -2.32
C VAL A 37 35.99 24.87 -3.27
N LEU A 38 36.15 25.20 -4.57
CA LEU A 38 35.12 24.96 -5.58
C LEU A 38 34.87 23.45 -5.78
N ALA A 39 35.92 22.64 -5.83
CA ALA A 39 35.80 21.19 -5.92
C ALA A 39 35.12 20.61 -4.68
N GLY A 40 35.43 21.12 -3.49
CA GLY A 40 34.74 20.76 -2.24
C GLY A 40 33.26 21.11 -2.27
N LEU A 41 32.90 22.31 -2.75
CA LEU A 41 31.51 22.73 -2.90
C LEU A 41 30.74 21.81 -3.86
N VAL A 42 31.34 21.48 -5.02
CA VAL A 42 30.75 20.56 -6.00
C VAL A 42 30.60 19.17 -5.40
N ALA A 43 31.62 18.66 -4.68
CA ALA A 43 31.56 17.35 -4.03
C ALA A 43 30.45 17.27 -2.98
N VAL A 44 30.28 18.32 -2.16
CA VAL A 44 29.17 18.43 -1.20
C VAL A 44 27.83 18.46 -1.94
N GLY A 45 27.69 19.25 -3.01
CA GLY A 45 26.48 19.30 -3.83
C GLY A 45 26.12 17.94 -4.41
N VAL A 46 27.10 17.21 -4.94
CA VAL A 46 26.91 15.85 -5.47
C VAL A 46 26.54 14.87 -4.36
N CYS A 47 27.17 14.96 -3.19
CA CYS A 47 26.87 14.10 -2.05
C CYS A 47 25.43 14.31 -1.54
N LEU A 48 24.99 15.57 -1.43
CA LEU A 48 23.61 15.91 -1.08
C LEU A 48 22.62 15.43 -2.15
N PHE A 49 22.98 15.54 -3.42
CA PHE A 49 22.15 15.05 -4.52
C PHE A 49 22.03 13.51 -4.51
N LEU A 50 23.12 12.78 -4.26
CA LEU A 50 23.11 11.32 -4.14
C LEU A 50 22.35 10.81 -2.91
N MET A 51 22.37 11.57 -1.81
CA MET A 51 21.57 11.29 -0.61
C MET A 51 20.08 11.60 -0.81
N THR A 52 19.74 12.37 -1.85
CA THR A 52 18.35 12.74 -2.18
C THR A 52 17.76 11.69 -3.11
N ASP A 53 16.66 11.07 -2.68
CA ASP A 53 16.01 9.97 -3.39
C ASP A 53 15.44 10.42 -4.77
N PRO A 54 15.75 9.73 -5.90
CA PRO A 54 15.27 10.07 -7.25
C PRO A 54 13.74 10.11 -7.39
N GLY A 55 13.00 9.49 -6.46
CA GLY A 55 11.53 9.51 -6.41
C GLY A 55 10.94 10.91 -6.16
N THR A 56 11.75 11.89 -5.75
CA THR A 56 11.29 13.27 -5.50
C THR A 56 10.82 13.98 -6.79
N LEU A 57 11.26 13.51 -7.97
CA LEU A 57 10.93 14.11 -9.27
C LEU A 57 9.53 13.74 -9.82
N ARG A 58 8.93 12.63 -9.36
CA ARG A 58 7.58 12.20 -9.81
C ARG A 58 6.44 12.84 -9.01
N GLY A 59 6.77 13.72 -8.06
CA GLY A 59 5.81 14.24 -7.11
C GLY A 59 5.44 13.21 -6.06
N ARG A 60 5.01 13.68 -4.91
CA ARG A 60 4.42 12.85 -3.87
C ARG A 60 3.07 13.43 -3.54
N TYR A 61 2.12 12.55 -3.28
CA TYR A 61 0.79 12.95 -2.86
C TYR A 61 0.52 12.42 -1.46
N VAL A 62 -0.28 13.17 -0.72
CA VAL A 62 -0.67 12.82 0.63
C VAL A 62 -2.09 12.27 0.59
N ILE A 63 -2.31 11.15 1.25
CA ILE A 63 -3.64 10.61 1.52
C ILE A 63 -3.87 10.64 3.03
N VAL A 64 -5.12 10.81 3.44
CA VAL A 64 -5.50 10.81 4.85
C VAL A 64 -6.23 9.51 5.18
N THR A 65 -5.88 8.92 6.31
CA THR A 65 -6.50 7.70 6.79
C THR A 65 -6.96 7.93 8.23
N PRO A 66 -8.28 8.02 8.48
CA PRO A 66 -8.81 8.02 9.83
C PRO A 66 -8.76 6.62 10.40
N ILE A 67 -8.28 6.49 11.64
CA ILE A 67 -8.34 5.26 12.42
C ILE A 67 -8.67 5.54 13.88
N ALA A 68 -9.40 4.63 14.51
CA ALA A 68 -9.75 4.73 15.92
C ALA A 68 -8.53 4.66 16.87
N ASP A 69 -7.51 3.87 16.51
CA ASP A 69 -6.30 3.70 17.33
C ASP A 69 -5.06 3.56 16.46
N ALA A 70 -4.09 4.45 16.67
CA ALA A 70 -2.84 4.49 15.91
C ALA A 70 -1.79 3.48 16.37
N GLY A 71 -2.03 2.79 17.48
CA GLY A 71 -1.24 1.69 18.01
C GLY A 71 0.21 2.01 18.37
N GLY A 72 0.67 3.25 18.21
CA GLY A 72 2.08 3.63 18.37
C GLY A 72 2.88 3.60 17.07
N ILE A 73 2.21 3.70 15.91
CA ILE A 73 2.86 4.07 14.65
C ILE A 73 3.52 5.45 14.79
N ARG A 74 4.62 5.68 14.08
CA ARG A 74 5.46 6.88 14.19
C ARG A 74 5.64 7.55 12.83
N LYS A 75 6.01 8.83 12.88
CA LYS A 75 6.38 9.59 11.69
C LYS A 75 7.61 8.95 11.05
N GLY A 76 7.54 8.71 9.74
CA GLY A 76 8.58 8.01 8.99
C GLY A 76 8.40 6.50 8.91
N ASP A 77 7.43 5.90 9.62
CA ASP A 77 7.15 4.47 9.47
C ASP A 77 6.77 4.15 8.02
N PRO A 78 7.19 2.98 7.50
CA PRO A 78 6.99 2.64 6.10
C PRO A 78 5.53 2.35 5.78
N VAL A 79 5.08 2.85 4.63
CA VAL A 79 3.79 2.48 4.03
C VAL A 79 4.06 1.42 2.98
N LEU A 80 3.45 0.25 3.16
CA LEU A 80 3.66 -0.92 2.33
C LEU A 80 2.41 -1.22 1.51
N MET A 81 2.59 -1.61 0.26
CA MET A 81 1.53 -2.26 -0.53
C MET A 81 2.08 -3.58 -1.05
N ARG A 82 1.38 -4.68 -0.75
CA ARG A 82 1.82 -6.05 -1.11
C ARG A 82 3.27 -6.35 -0.69
N GLY A 83 3.70 -5.80 0.45
CA GLY A 83 5.06 -5.95 0.99
C GLY A 83 6.12 -5.02 0.38
N VAL A 84 5.77 -4.18 -0.59
CA VAL A 84 6.68 -3.21 -1.20
C VAL A 84 6.52 -1.85 -0.54
N ASN A 85 7.62 -1.17 -0.22
CA ASN A 85 7.59 0.19 0.30
C ASN A 85 7.16 1.17 -0.81
N ILE A 86 6.00 1.80 -0.59
CA ILE A 86 5.39 2.77 -1.51
C ILE A 86 5.40 4.19 -0.98
N GLY A 87 5.77 4.40 0.28
CA GLY A 87 5.63 5.68 0.94
C GLY A 87 5.98 5.64 2.43
N ARG A 88 5.61 6.68 3.14
CA ARG A 88 5.92 6.84 4.57
C ARG A 88 4.83 7.62 5.28
N VAL A 89 4.74 7.44 6.59
CA VAL A 89 3.85 8.24 7.42
C VAL A 89 4.42 9.65 7.57
N ASN A 90 3.65 10.67 7.21
CA ASN A 90 4.07 12.06 7.21
C ASN A 90 3.64 12.80 8.49
N ASP A 91 2.38 12.67 8.90
CA ASP A 91 1.86 13.39 10.07
C ASP A 91 0.63 12.74 10.70
N PHE A 92 0.25 13.23 11.89
CA PHE A 92 -0.88 12.77 12.67
C PHE A 92 -1.70 13.95 13.18
N ALA A 93 -3.03 13.87 13.07
CA ALA A 93 -3.93 14.80 13.70
C ALA A 93 -4.98 14.03 14.51
N MET A 94 -5.18 14.42 15.77
CA MET A 94 -6.28 13.88 16.58
C MET A 94 -7.54 14.70 16.27
N THR A 95 -8.59 14.01 15.85
CA THR A 95 -9.89 14.63 15.58
C THR A 95 -10.69 14.75 16.88
N LEU A 96 -11.67 15.65 16.90
CA LEU A 96 -12.56 15.84 18.04
C LEU A 96 -13.47 14.61 18.30
N ASP A 97 -13.66 13.79 17.27
CA ASP A 97 -14.51 12.60 17.29
C ASP A 97 -13.82 11.37 17.92
N GLY A 98 -12.55 11.53 18.35
CA GLY A 98 -11.77 10.48 19.00
C GLY A 98 -10.99 9.59 18.03
N GLU A 99 -10.99 9.90 16.74
CA GLU A 99 -10.17 9.23 15.73
C GLU A 99 -8.84 9.96 15.50
N VAL A 100 -7.85 9.25 14.97
CA VAL A 100 -6.56 9.78 14.56
C VAL A 100 -6.48 9.77 13.03
N ASP A 101 -6.41 10.96 12.45
CA ASP A 101 -6.12 11.16 11.03
C ASP A 101 -4.63 11.00 10.80
N ILE A 102 -4.26 9.96 10.04
CA ILE A 102 -2.88 9.70 9.63
C ILE A 102 -2.69 10.20 8.20
N SER A 103 -1.77 11.15 8.04
CA SER A 103 -1.32 11.61 6.73
C SER A 103 -0.22 10.68 6.20
N LEU A 104 -0.49 9.98 5.11
CA LEU A 104 0.44 9.08 4.44
C LEU A 104 0.98 9.76 3.18
N GLU A 105 2.30 9.88 3.06
CA GLU A 105 2.97 10.40 1.86
C GLU A 105 3.34 9.23 0.95
N ILE A 106 2.74 9.19 -0.23
CA ILE A 106 2.91 8.13 -1.24
C ILE A 106 3.75 8.66 -2.41
N ASP A 107 4.65 7.82 -2.92
CA ASP A 107 5.41 8.11 -4.14
C ASP A 107 4.46 8.14 -5.35
N GLY A 108 4.50 9.23 -6.12
CA GLY A 108 3.65 9.43 -7.31
C GLY A 108 3.84 8.38 -8.41
N ARG A 109 4.85 7.51 -8.32
CA ARG A 109 4.98 6.34 -9.20
C ARG A 109 3.92 5.26 -8.93
N TRP A 110 3.26 5.30 -7.78
CA TRP A 110 2.27 4.30 -7.35
C TRP A 110 0.86 4.89 -7.33
N GLU A 111 -0.05 4.24 -8.05
CA GLU A 111 -1.46 4.61 -8.10
C GLU A 111 -2.28 3.71 -7.18
N ILE A 112 -3.07 4.32 -6.29
CA ILE A 112 -3.93 3.63 -5.34
C ILE A 112 -5.39 3.80 -5.79
N PRO A 113 -6.15 2.72 -6.04
CA PRO A 113 -7.58 2.78 -6.29
C PRO A 113 -8.36 3.37 -5.11
N LYS A 114 -9.44 4.13 -5.35
CA LYS A 114 -10.25 4.78 -4.31
C LYS A 114 -10.91 3.82 -3.31
N ASP A 115 -11.20 2.60 -3.72
CA ASP A 115 -11.79 1.56 -2.88
C ASP A 115 -10.75 0.77 -2.07
N SER A 116 -9.48 1.18 -2.13
CA SER A 116 -8.43 0.61 -1.30
C SER A 116 -8.71 0.86 0.18
N ARG A 117 -8.09 0.07 1.05
CA ARG A 117 -8.16 0.24 2.50
C ARG A 117 -6.77 0.23 3.08
N THR A 118 -6.60 0.86 4.22
CA THR A 118 -5.33 0.87 4.94
C THR A 118 -5.48 0.12 6.25
N GLN A 119 -4.49 -0.68 6.61
CA GLN A 119 -4.50 -1.46 7.85
C GLN A 119 -3.20 -1.21 8.59
N LEU A 120 -3.31 -0.95 9.89
CA LEU A 120 -2.15 -0.93 10.76
C LEU A 120 -1.66 -2.35 11.00
N ALA A 121 -0.39 -2.62 10.69
CA ALA A 121 0.24 -3.91 10.96
C ALA A 121 1.48 -3.77 11.83
N GLY A 122 1.71 -4.77 12.67
CA GLY A 122 2.90 -4.88 13.52
C GLY A 122 4.07 -5.50 12.75
N VAL A 123 5.23 -4.86 12.80
CA VAL A 123 6.49 -5.39 12.28
C VAL A 123 7.14 -6.25 13.37
N GLY A 124 6.73 -7.51 13.44
CA GLY A 124 7.43 -8.57 14.16
C GLY A 124 7.68 -8.34 15.66
N LEU A 125 8.55 -9.17 16.23
CA LEU A 125 8.80 -9.28 17.68
C LEU A 125 9.44 -8.03 18.31
N PHE A 126 10.03 -7.14 17.49
CA PHE A 126 10.87 -6.03 17.95
C PHE A 126 10.18 -4.66 17.94
N GLY A 127 8.86 -4.60 17.74
CA GLY A 127 8.07 -3.40 18.02
C GLY A 127 8.15 -2.29 16.98
N GLY A 128 8.42 -2.62 15.72
CA GLY A 128 8.17 -1.70 14.60
C GLY A 128 6.70 -1.75 14.17
N ARG A 129 6.19 -0.68 13.57
CA ARG A 129 4.87 -0.68 12.92
C ARG A 129 4.98 -0.25 11.48
N ASN A 130 4.03 -0.69 10.68
CA ASN A 130 3.89 -0.28 9.30
C ASN A 130 2.42 -0.08 8.96
N MET A 131 2.18 0.79 7.99
CA MET A 131 0.86 0.95 7.40
C MET A 131 0.81 0.09 6.15
N VAL A 132 -0.20 -0.78 6.03
CA VAL A 132 -0.37 -1.66 4.87
C VAL A 132 -1.56 -1.17 4.06
N VAL A 133 -1.34 -0.86 2.78
CA VAL A 133 -2.40 -0.54 1.83
C VAL A 133 -2.87 -1.81 1.13
N LEU A 134 -4.12 -2.17 1.37
CA LEU A 134 -4.87 -3.20 0.66
C LEU A 134 -5.46 -2.58 -0.59
N ARG A 135 -4.89 -2.92 -1.75
CA ARG A 135 -5.31 -2.39 -3.05
C ARG A 135 -6.72 -2.91 -3.40
N GLY A 136 -7.62 -1.99 -3.71
CA GLY A 136 -8.94 -2.31 -4.25
C GLY A 136 -8.94 -2.57 -5.77
N THR A 137 -10.13 -2.60 -6.37
CA THR A 137 -10.36 -2.88 -7.79
C THR A 137 -11.04 -1.74 -8.54
N SER A 138 -11.29 -0.60 -7.89
CA SER A 138 -11.92 0.56 -8.52
C SER A 138 -11.10 1.11 -9.69
N PRO A 139 -11.75 1.53 -10.79
CA PRO A 139 -11.08 2.25 -11.87
C PRO A 139 -10.71 3.69 -11.50
N GLU A 140 -11.30 4.24 -10.43
CA GLU A 140 -10.95 5.57 -9.94
C GLU A 140 -9.74 5.51 -9.01
N MET A 141 -8.77 6.41 -9.25
CA MET A 141 -7.58 6.55 -8.41
C MET A 141 -7.78 7.65 -7.37
N VAL A 142 -7.13 7.50 -6.23
CA VAL A 142 -7.08 8.54 -5.20
C VAL A 142 -6.23 9.71 -5.68
N VAL A 143 -6.64 10.91 -5.30
CA VAL A 143 -5.87 12.14 -5.52
C VAL A 143 -5.28 12.68 -4.22
N ALA A 144 -4.40 13.67 -4.32
CA ALA A 144 -3.83 14.32 -3.16
C ALA A 144 -4.95 14.93 -2.27
N GLY A 145 -4.93 14.59 -0.98
CA GLY A 145 -5.92 15.01 0.01
C GLY A 145 -7.12 14.08 0.14
N ASP A 146 -7.23 13.04 -0.69
CA ASP A 146 -8.30 12.06 -0.54
C ASP A 146 -8.17 11.28 0.76
N THR A 147 -9.34 10.89 1.28
CA THR A 147 -9.45 10.10 2.50
C THR A 147 -9.73 8.63 2.15
N ILE A 148 -8.93 7.72 2.69
CA ILE A 148 -9.08 6.27 2.53
C ILE A 148 -9.41 5.65 3.88
N SER A 149 -10.42 4.78 3.93
CA SER A 149 -10.81 4.08 5.14
C SER A 149 -9.66 3.28 5.73
N GLY A 150 -9.37 3.51 7.01
CA GLY A 150 -8.38 2.77 7.77
C GLY A 150 -8.97 1.87 8.83
N THR A 151 -8.28 0.76 9.10
CA THR A 151 -8.53 -0.09 10.25
C THR A 151 -7.29 -0.19 11.13
N GLY A 152 -7.48 0.08 12.42
CA GLY A 152 -6.48 -0.20 13.45
C GLY A 152 -6.31 -1.69 13.68
N GLU A 153 -5.28 -2.07 14.44
CA GLU A 153 -4.95 -3.47 14.72
C GLU A 153 -6.11 -4.22 15.41
N ALA A 154 -6.74 -3.58 16.39
CA ALA A 154 -7.93 -4.11 17.05
C ALA A 154 -9.16 -4.19 16.11
N GLY A 155 -9.29 -3.20 15.21
CA GLY A 155 -10.39 -3.14 14.24
C GLY A 155 -10.36 -4.31 13.26
N GLY A 156 -9.17 -4.68 12.77
CA GLY A 156 -9.04 -5.80 11.81
C GLY A 156 -9.46 -7.15 12.40
N MET A 157 -9.23 -7.39 13.70
CA MET A 157 -9.67 -8.62 14.36
C MET A 157 -11.19 -8.65 14.57
N ILE A 158 -11.79 -7.51 14.91
CA ILE A 158 -13.25 -7.36 15.05
C ILE A 158 -13.93 -7.56 13.69
N GLU A 159 -13.42 -6.92 12.63
CA GLU A 159 -13.94 -7.07 11.26
C GLU A 159 -13.86 -8.52 10.78
N SER A 160 -12.75 -9.21 11.08
CA SER A 160 -12.60 -10.64 10.78
C SER A 160 -13.61 -11.50 11.55
N ALA A 161 -13.84 -11.21 12.83
CA ALA A 161 -14.81 -11.92 13.65
C ALA A 161 -16.25 -11.68 13.15
N GLU A 162 -16.57 -10.46 12.73
CA GLU A 162 -17.86 -10.11 12.16
C GLU A 162 -18.10 -10.81 10.81
N ALA A 163 -17.10 -10.82 9.92
CA ALA A 163 -17.17 -11.54 8.66
C ALA A 163 -17.36 -13.06 8.86
N LEU A 164 -16.68 -13.65 9.84
CA LEU A 164 -16.89 -15.05 10.24
C LEU A 164 -18.30 -15.28 10.79
N GLY A 165 -18.82 -14.35 11.60
CA GLY A 165 -20.18 -14.39 12.13
C GLY A 165 -21.23 -14.39 11.02
N GLN A 166 -21.12 -13.45 10.07
CA GLN A 166 -22.03 -13.36 8.92
C GLN A 166 -21.97 -14.62 8.04
N THR A 167 -20.76 -15.15 7.81
CA THR A 167 -20.58 -16.40 7.06
C THR A 167 -21.22 -17.58 7.80
N ALA A 168 -21.02 -17.68 9.11
CA ALA A 168 -21.61 -18.73 9.94
C ALA A 168 -23.14 -18.65 9.95
N GLU A 169 -23.70 -17.45 10.07
CA GLU A 169 -25.15 -17.22 10.03
C GLU A 169 -25.75 -17.59 8.66
N GLY A 170 -25.06 -17.26 7.57
CA GLY A 170 -25.45 -17.67 6.22
C GLY A 170 -25.49 -19.19 6.07
N VAL A 171 -24.44 -19.88 6.54
CA VAL A 171 -24.38 -21.35 6.53
C VAL A 171 -25.47 -21.97 7.41
N LEU A 172 -25.68 -21.45 8.62
CA LEU A 172 -26.71 -21.93 9.54
C LEU A 172 -28.11 -21.75 8.98
N THR A 173 -28.37 -20.62 8.32
CA THR A 173 -29.64 -20.35 7.64
C THR A 173 -29.88 -21.34 6.50
N GLN A 174 -28.85 -21.61 5.71
CA GLN A 174 -28.94 -22.57 4.60
C GLN A 174 -29.13 -24.01 5.10
N VAL A 175 -28.46 -24.39 6.19
CA VAL A 175 -28.64 -25.68 6.85
C VAL A 175 -30.05 -25.81 7.43
N ARG A 176 -30.57 -24.79 8.12
CA ARG A 176 -31.95 -24.77 8.63
C ARG A 176 -32.96 -24.94 7.50
N LYS A 177 -32.79 -24.22 6.39
CA LYS A 177 -33.67 -24.33 5.22
C LYS A 177 -33.73 -25.75 4.62
N VAL A 178 -32.62 -26.49 4.64
CA VAL A 178 -32.58 -27.90 4.19
C VAL A 178 -33.22 -28.82 5.22
N LEU A 179 -33.07 -28.52 6.51
CA LEU A 179 -33.63 -29.28 7.62
C LEU A 179 -35.10 -28.91 7.94
N ASP A 180 -35.66 -27.90 7.29
CA ASP A 180 -37.03 -27.47 7.54
C ASP A 180 -38.04 -28.58 7.17
N ASP A 181 -39.10 -28.66 7.98
CA ASP A 181 -40.17 -29.64 7.88
C ASP A 181 -40.76 -29.82 6.46
N PRO A 182 -40.97 -28.78 5.63
CA PRO A 182 -41.49 -28.95 4.28
C PRO A 182 -40.55 -29.77 3.40
N THR A 183 -39.24 -29.56 3.50
CA THR A 183 -38.22 -30.29 2.75
C THR A 183 -38.19 -31.75 3.19
N VAL A 184 -38.18 -31.99 4.50
CA VAL A 184 -38.19 -33.35 5.08
C VAL A 184 -39.48 -34.09 4.72
N ASN A 185 -40.63 -33.42 4.80
CA ASN A 185 -41.92 -33.99 4.43
C ASN A 185 -42.03 -34.24 2.93
N SER A 186 -41.44 -33.40 2.08
CA SER A 186 -41.40 -33.64 0.64
C SER A 186 -40.61 -34.91 0.31
N VAL A 187 -39.43 -35.10 0.93
CA VAL A 187 -38.63 -36.32 0.77
C VAL A 187 -39.39 -37.56 1.25
N ARG A 188 -40.03 -37.49 2.43
CA ARG A 188 -40.84 -38.58 2.97
C ARG A 188 -42.05 -38.89 2.08
N SER A 189 -42.73 -37.86 1.56
CA SER A 189 -43.88 -37.99 0.66
C SER A 189 -43.47 -38.65 -0.65
N SER A 190 -42.39 -38.19 -1.29
CA SER A 190 -41.86 -38.82 -2.50
C SER A 190 -41.47 -40.27 -2.27
N ALA A 191 -40.90 -40.62 -1.12
CA ALA A 191 -40.59 -42.01 -0.78
C ALA A 191 -41.86 -42.87 -0.64
N SER A 192 -42.93 -42.31 -0.04
CA SER A 192 -44.23 -42.98 0.07
C SER A 192 -44.91 -43.15 -1.29
N GLU A 193 -44.85 -42.14 -2.16
CA GLU A 193 -45.39 -42.21 -3.53
C GLU A 193 -44.66 -43.25 -4.37
N LEU A 194 -43.33 -43.32 -4.28
CA LEU A 194 -42.54 -44.35 -4.97
C LEU A 194 -42.90 -45.76 -4.50
N GLN A 195 -43.10 -45.96 -3.20
CA GLN A 195 -43.58 -47.25 -2.67
C GLN A 195 -44.95 -47.61 -3.26
N GLY A 196 -45.88 -46.63 -3.31
CA GLY A 196 -47.18 -46.81 -3.94
C GLY A 196 -47.11 -47.17 -5.42
N LEU A 197 -46.24 -46.51 -6.18
CA LEU A 197 -46.01 -46.83 -7.60
C LEU A 197 -45.42 -48.23 -7.79
N LEU A 198 -44.48 -48.64 -6.94
CA LEU A 198 -43.91 -49.99 -6.98
C LEU A 198 -44.96 -51.07 -6.64
N GLU A 199 -45.86 -50.79 -5.69
CA GLU A 199 -46.98 -51.66 -5.35
C GLU A 199 -47.93 -51.84 -6.55
N GLN A 200 -48.29 -50.74 -7.21
CA GLN A 200 -49.15 -50.74 -8.41
C GLN A 200 -48.48 -51.47 -9.58
N LEU A 201 -47.17 -51.26 -9.79
CA LEU A 201 -46.43 -52.01 -10.82
C LEU A 201 -46.42 -53.51 -10.54
N ARG A 202 -46.21 -53.91 -9.28
CA ARG A 202 -46.30 -55.33 -8.89
C ARG A 202 -47.70 -55.88 -9.11
N SER A 203 -48.76 -55.15 -8.77
CA SER A 203 -50.14 -55.62 -8.96
C SER A 203 -50.45 -55.79 -10.44
N ILE A 204 -50.09 -54.82 -11.29
CA ILE A 204 -50.27 -54.89 -12.75
C ILE A 204 -49.47 -56.05 -13.34
N ALA A 205 -48.21 -56.22 -12.95
CA ALA A 205 -47.38 -57.32 -13.43
C ALA A 205 -47.96 -58.70 -13.06
N THR A 206 -48.58 -58.81 -11.87
CA THR A 206 -49.23 -60.04 -11.42
C THR A 206 -50.51 -60.32 -12.20
N LEU A 207 -51.32 -59.29 -12.48
CA LEU A 207 -52.54 -59.38 -13.29
C LEU A 207 -52.24 -59.74 -14.75
N GLN A 208 -51.26 -59.08 -15.37
CA GLN A 208 -50.84 -59.40 -16.74
C GLN A 208 -50.36 -60.84 -16.89
N ARG A 209 -49.64 -61.37 -15.90
CA ARG A 209 -49.16 -62.76 -15.96
C ARG A 209 -50.31 -63.76 -15.98
N ASN A 210 -51.36 -63.53 -15.20
CA ASN A 210 -52.54 -64.38 -15.16
C ASN A 210 -53.35 -64.30 -16.45
N GLU A 211 -53.52 -63.11 -17.02
CA GLU A 211 -54.19 -62.93 -18.32
C GLU A 211 -53.41 -63.56 -19.48
N LEU A 212 -52.08 -63.45 -19.49
CA LEU A 212 -51.26 -64.09 -20.52
C LEU A 212 -51.36 -65.63 -20.44
N ILE A 213 -51.46 -66.21 -19.24
CA ILE A 213 -51.66 -67.66 -19.06
C ILE A 213 -53.04 -68.09 -19.60
N THR A 214 -54.10 -67.34 -19.33
CA THR A 214 -55.45 -67.65 -19.82
C THR A 214 -55.56 -67.44 -21.33
N LEU A 215 -54.95 -66.40 -21.88
CA LEU A 215 -54.89 -66.18 -23.34
C LEU A 215 -54.14 -67.32 -24.04
N THR A 216 -53.00 -67.75 -23.50
CA THR A 216 -52.24 -68.89 -24.05
C THR A 216 -53.04 -70.19 -23.94
N ALA A 217 -53.73 -70.42 -22.82
CA ALA A 217 -54.59 -71.59 -22.65
C ALA A 217 -55.82 -71.59 -23.58
N SER A 218 -56.36 -70.41 -23.89
CA SER A 218 -57.47 -70.26 -24.84
C SER A 218 -57.02 -70.46 -26.29
N LEU A 219 -55.84 -69.93 -26.66
CA LEU A 219 -55.26 -70.09 -27.99
C LEU A 219 -54.87 -71.56 -28.26
N ASN A 220 -54.32 -72.26 -27.27
CA ASN A 220 -53.96 -73.67 -27.37
C ASN A 220 -55.18 -74.62 -27.39
N ARG A 221 -56.37 -74.13 -27.05
CA ARG A 221 -57.64 -74.87 -27.16
C ARG A 221 -58.32 -74.65 -28.52
N SER A 222 -57.97 -73.58 -29.23
CA SER A 222 -58.56 -73.22 -30.53
C SER A 222 -57.76 -73.70 -31.75
N ALA A 223 -56.65 -74.43 -31.53
CA ALA A 223 -55.85 -75.09 -32.57
C ALA A 223 -56.04 -76.60 -32.47
#